data_AF-A0A1Y2FQN2-F1
#
_entry.id   AF-A0A1Y2FQN2-F1
#
_cell.length_a   1.000
_cell.length_b   1.000
_cell.length_c   1.000
_cell.angle_alpha   90.00
_cell.angle_beta   90.00
_cell.angle_gamma   90.00
#
_symmetry.space_group_name_H-M   'P 1'
#
loop_
_entity.id
_entity.type
_entity.pdbx_description
1 polymer ?
#
loop_
_entity_poly.entity_id
_entity_poly.type
_entity_poly.pdbx_seq_one_letter_code
_entity_poly.pdbx_strand_id
1 'polypeptide(L)'
;MEDTLNKAKAIAVDTINAVAKKVTGTEPLAPSAESAPTTASPTKPNPAHSIGPLSPAEEKKLDDLIAHRPSAKELQEKNILKDTHVAPALQQKQEELKKRQIEDALADKIAHRPEEKELKAHGILKEGNVAPSLQAAQDKLKTAQLKDTLDSKIAHRPSPDELTSKNILPGQGGGTHDLHQNVAHALEEKLEHRPEPETLIKEGILDKNENPTSA
;
A
#
# COMPACT_ATOMS: atom_id res chain seq x y z
N MET A 1 36.63 11.54 6.38
CA MET A 1 35.41 11.83 5.57
C MET A 1 34.12 11.76 6.39
N GLU A 2 34.15 11.22 7.61
CA GLU A 2 32.95 11.07 8.45
C GLU A 2 32.56 12.36 9.22
N ASP A 3 33.52 13.24 9.50
CA ASP A 3 33.27 14.48 10.27
C ASP A 3 32.44 15.53 9.53
N THR A 4 32.49 15.58 8.20
CA THR A 4 31.71 16.55 7.41
C THR A 4 30.23 16.16 7.33
N LEU A 5 29.93 14.86 7.37
CA LEU A 5 28.56 14.34 7.33
C LEU A 5 27.84 14.53 8.68
N ASN A 6 28.56 14.35 9.79
CA ASN A 6 28.00 14.58 11.12
C ASN A 6 27.82 16.09 11.41
N LYS A 7 28.69 16.96 10.88
CA LYS A 7 28.54 18.41 10.96
C LYS A 7 27.35 18.92 10.15
N ALA A 8 27.07 18.34 8.98
CA ALA A 8 25.88 18.66 8.19
C ALA A 8 24.57 18.21 8.88
N LYS A 9 24.58 17.05 9.55
CA LYS A 9 23.43 16.59 10.34
C LYS A 9 23.17 17.45 11.58
N ALA A 10 24.21 17.93 12.25
CA ALA A 10 24.07 18.82 13.41
C ALA A 10 23.44 20.18 13.03
N ILE A 11 23.92 20.80 11.94
CA ILE A 11 23.41 22.09 11.45
C ILE A 11 21.92 22.00 11.04
N ALA A 12 21.50 20.87 10.46
CA ALA A 12 20.12 20.64 10.06
C ALA A 12 19.16 20.51 11.27
N VAL A 13 19.60 19.83 12.34
CA VAL A 13 18.79 19.64 13.57
C VAL A 13 18.65 20.95 14.35
N ASP A 14 19.71 21.76 14.42
CA ASP A 14 19.68 23.06 15.11
C ASP A 14 18.78 24.07 14.39
N THR A 15 18.71 24.01 13.05
CA THR A 15 17.82 24.89 12.26
C THR A 15 16.35 24.54 12.47
N ILE A 16 16.02 23.25 12.63
CA ILE A 16 14.65 22.79 12.90
C ILE A 16 14.21 23.17 14.33
N ASN A 17 15.11 23.02 15.31
CA ASN A 17 14.84 23.41 16.70
C ASN A 17 14.75 24.94 16.89
N ALA A 18 15.47 25.74 16.10
CA ALA A 18 15.37 27.19 16.10
C ALA A 18 14.02 27.70 15.55
N VAL A 19 13.42 26.99 14.59
CA VAL A 19 12.08 27.30 14.06
C VAL A 19 10.99 26.92 15.08
N ALA A 20 11.17 25.83 15.83
CA ALA A 20 10.24 25.41 16.87
C ALA A 20 10.19 26.36 18.09
N LYS A 21 11.30 27.03 18.43
CA LYS A 21 11.38 27.91 19.60
C LYS A 21 10.72 29.30 19.41
N LYS A 22 10.21 29.61 18.21
CA LYS A 22 9.53 30.89 17.91
C LYS A 22 8.00 30.85 18.07
N VAL A 23 7.41 29.72 18.47
CA VAL A 23 5.95 29.53 18.43
C VAL A 23 5.27 29.40 19.81
N THR A 24 6.01 29.39 20.92
CA THR A 24 5.38 29.27 22.26
C THR A 24 5.59 30.54 23.09
N GLY A 25 4.61 31.43 23.02
CA GLY A 25 4.48 32.60 23.89
C GLY A 25 3.01 32.96 24.04
N THR A 26 2.28 32.17 24.84
CA THR A 26 0.94 32.50 25.33
C THR A 26 1.04 33.02 26.76
N GLU A 27 0.72 34.30 26.98
CA GLU A 27 0.12 34.82 28.22
C GLU A 27 -0.98 35.84 27.86
N PRO A 28 -1.97 36.08 28.74
CA PRO A 28 -3.34 36.32 28.36
C PRO A 28 -3.73 37.80 28.41
N LEU A 29 -4.51 38.26 27.43
CA LEU A 29 -5.29 39.51 27.56
C LEU A 29 -6.78 39.27 27.29
N ALA A 30 -7.56 39.75 28.25
CA ALA A 30 -9.01 39.82 28.28
C ALA A 30 -9.58 40.72 27.14
N PRO A 31 -10.92 40.77 26.95
CA PRO A 31 -11.54 41.12 25.69
C PRO A 31 -11.62 42.64 25.49
N SER A 32 -10.89 43.15 24.50
CA SER A 32 -11.09 44.51 24.01
C SER A 32 -11.96 44.47 22.76
N ALA A 33 -13.18 44.97 22.91
CA ALA A 33 -14.04 45.34 21.82
C ALA A 33 -13.36 46.47 21.03
N GLU A 34 -12.91 46.22 19.80
CA GLU A 34 -12.65 47.29 18.84
C GLU A 34 -12.64 46.77 17.40
N SER A 35 -13.82 46.74 16.80
CA SER A 35 -13.97 46.70 15.36
C SER A 35 -13.63 48.07 14.79
N ALA A 36 -12.38 48.27 14.35
CA ALA A 36 -11.99 49.41 13.53
C ALA A 36 -12.10 49.07 12.03
N PRO A 37 -12.49 50.05 11.19
CA PRO A 37 -13.11 49.82 9.89
C PRO A 37 -12.07 49.76 8.77
N THR A 38 -12.08 48.69 7.98
CA THR A 38 -11.31 48.64 6.74
C THR A 38 -12.03 49.43 5.66
N THR A 39 -11.38 50.50 5.24
CA THR A 39 -11.61 51.36 4.07
C THR A 39 -12.33 50.67 2.90
N ALA A 40 -13.64 50.91 2.81
CA ALA A 40 -14.41 50.76 1.58
C ALA A 40 -14.55 52.14 0.94
N SER A 41 -14.19 52.24 -0.34
CA SER A 41 -14.44 53.40 -1.19
C SER A 41 -15.88 53.93 -1.02
N PRO A 42 -16.10 55.26 -1.10
CA PRO A 42 -17.41 55.84 -0.88
C PRO A 42 -18.34 55.46 -2.04
N THR A 43 -19.04 54.35 -1.87
CA THR A 43 -20.25 54.09 -2.64
C THR A 43 -21.28 55.05 -2.07
N LYS A 44 -21.84 55.91 -2.93
CA LYS A 44 -22.82 56.94 -2.58
C LYS A 44 -23.79 56.45 -1.51
N PRO A 45 -24.17 57.30 -0.52
CA PRO A 45 -25.19 56.95 0.44
C PRO A 45 -26.42 56.48 -0.34
N ASN A 46 -26.81 55.24 -0.10
CA ASN A 46 -28.01 54.67 -0.69
C ASN A 46 -29.16 55.63 -0.34
N PRO A 47 -29.93 56.13 -1.32
CA PRO A 47 -31.06 56.98 -1.01
C PRO A 47 -31.99 56.18 -0.11
N ALA A 48 -32.58 56.88 0.85
CA ALA A 48 -33.53 56.38 1.83
C ALA A 48 -34.28 55.13 1.35
N HIS A 49 -34.34 54.09 2.20
CA HIS A 49 -35.40 53.10 2.10
C HIS A 49 -36.73 53.85 2.15
N SER A 50 -37.25 54.17 0.97
CA SER A 50 -38.55 54.75 0.80
C SER A 50 -39.52 53.67 1.24
N ILE A 51 -40.11 53.84 2.42
CA ILE A 51 -41.27 53.07 2.91
C ILE A 51 -42.53 53.54 2.13
N GLY A 52 -42.35 53.89 0.86
CA GLY A 52 -43.38 54.32 -0.07
C GLY A 52 -43.65 53.22 -1.11
N PRO A 53 -44.82 53.24 -1.77
CA PRO A 53 -45.15 52.28 -2.82
C PRO A 53 -44.07 52.31 -3.91
N LEU A 54 -43.66 51.13 -4.38
CA LEU A 54 -42.66 51.01 -5.45
C LEU A 54 -43.17 51.68 -6.73
N SER A 55 -42.26 52.19 -7.55
CA SER A 55 -42.67 52.66 -8.87
C SER A 55 -43.07 51.46 -9.75
N PRO A 56 -44.05 51.61 -10.67
CA PRO A 56 -44.52 50.50 -11.51
C PRO A 56 -43.45 49.85 -12.40
N ALA A 57 -42.35 50.57 -12.67
CA ALA A 57 -41.22 50.07 -13.44
C ALA A 57 -40.25 49.22 -12.58
N GLU A 58 -40.17 49.51 -11.28
CA GLU A 58 -39.38 48.72 -10.33
C GLU A 58 -40.09 47.44 -9.94
N GLU A 59 -41.42 47.46 -9.85
CA GLU A 59 -42.27 46.28 -9.64
C GLU A 59 -42.04 45.23 -10.74
N LYS A 60 -42.10 45.64 -12.01
CA LYS A 60 -41.86 44.73 -13.14
C LYS A 60 -40.48 44.07 -13.11
N LYS A 61 -39.43 44.84 -12.79
CA LYS A 61 -38.06 44.31 -12.68
C LYS A 61 -37.93 43.33 -11.53
N LEU A 62 -38.60 43.59 -10.41
CA LEU A 62 -38.62 42.70 -9.26
C LEU A 62 -39.33 41.38 -9.60
N ASP A 63 -40.48 41.45 -10.26
CA ASP A 63 -41.22 40.27 -10.72
C ASP A 63 -40.37 39.42 -11.68
N ASP A 64 -39.66 40.04 -12.62
CA ASP A 64 -38.73 39.35 -13.52
C ASP A 64 -37.61 38.64 -12.74
N LEU A 65 -37.03 39.27 -11.72
CA LEU A 65 -35.97 38.68 -10.90
C LEU A 65 -36.48 37.53 -10.01
N ILE A 66 -37.71 37.64 -9.50
CA ILE A 66 -38.34 36.59 -8.69
C ILE A 66 -38.69 35.39 -9.58
N ALA A 67 -39.18 35.61 -10.81
CA ALA A 67 -39.48 34.55 -11.77
C ALA A 67 -38.24 33.74 -12.16
N HIS A 68 -37.07 34.38 -12.24
CA HIS A 68 -35.79 33.73 -12.54
C HIS A 68 -35.00 33.33 -11.29
N ARG A 69 -35.62 33.31 -10.11
CA ARG A 69 -34.95 32.95 -8.86
C ARG A 69 -34.59 31.46 -8.87
N PRO A 70 -33.31 31.09 -8.67
CA PRO A 70 -32.90 29.69 -8.59
C PRO A 70 -33.51 29.00 -7.36
N SER A 71 -33.78 27.70 -7.49
CA SER A 71 -34.32 26.92 -6.39
C SER A 71 -33.29 26.76 -5.25
N ALA A 72 -33.77 26.56 -4.02
CA ALA A 72 -32.87 26.37 -2.87
C ALA A 72 -31.92 25.17 -3.07
N LYS A 73 -32.40 24.10 -3.72
CA LYS A 73 -31.60 22.92 -4.07
C LYS A 73 -30.47 23.26 -5.04
N GLU A 74 -30.76 24.01 -6.11
CA GLU A 74 -29.73 24.46 -7.06
C GLU A 74 -28.65 25.32 -6.38
N LEU A 75 -29.03 26.15 -5.41
CA LEU A 75 -28.07 26.93 -4.63
C LEU A 75 -27.21 26.05 -3.72
N GLN A 76 -27.75 24.94 -3.20
CA GLN A 76 -26.99 23.96 -2.42
C GLN A 76 -26.02 23.16 -3.30
N GLU A 77 -26.45 22.69 -4.47
CA GLU A 77 -25.61 22.00 -5.45
C GLU A 77 -24.44 22.88 -5.91
N LYS A 78 -24.69 24.18 -6.10
CA LYS A 78 -23.66 25.17 -6.40
C LYS A 78 -22.82 25.59 -5.19
N ASN A 79 -23.06 24.99 -4.02
CA ASN A 79 -22.39 25.31 -2.75
C ASN A 79 -22.52 26.78 -2.32
N ILE A 80 -23.57 27.49 -2.78
CA ILE A 80 -23.89 28.86 -2.38
C ILE A 80 -24.66 28.84 -1.06
N LEU A 81 -25.66 27.96 -0.96
CA LEU A 81 -26.42 27.72 0.26
C LEU A 81 -25.93 26.42 0.92
N LYS A 82 -25.73 26.43 2.23
CA LYS A 82 -25.28 25.23 2.96
C LYS A 82 -26.45 24.30 3.23
N ASP A 83 -26.30 23.02 2.92
CA ASP A 83 -27.29 22.01 3.27
C ASP A 83 -27.13 21.57 4.73
N THR A 84 -27.49 22.46 5.65
CA THR A 84 -27.42 22.20 7.09
C THR A 84 -28.75 22.50 7.73
N HIS A 85 -29.23 21.57 8.56
CA HIS A 85 -30.44 21.75 9.37
C HIS A 85 -30.19 22.55 10.67
N VAL A 86 -29.06 23.27 10.71
CA VAL A 86 -28.58 24.01 11.88
C VAL A 86 -28.89 25.49 11.70
N ALA A 87 -29.25 26.16 12.79
CA ALA A 87 -29.55 27.59 12.79
C ALA A 87 -28.42 28.40 12.15
N PRO A 88 -28.71 29.44 11.35
CA PRO A 88 -27.69 30.22 10.61
C PRO A 88 -26.52 30.72 11.46
N ALA A 89 -26.79 31.10 12.72
CA ALA A 89 -25.77 31.58 13.66
C ALA A 89 -24.73 30.51 14.06
N LEU A 90 -25.08 29.21 13.98
CA LEU A 90 -24.21 28.10 14.41
C LEU A 90 -23.51 27.41 13.23
N GLN A 91 -23.89 27.71 11.98
CA GLN A 91 -23.33 27.05 10.79
C GLN A 91 -21.81 27.19 10.72
N GLN A 92 -21.28 28.37 11.04
CA GLN A 92 -19.84 28.60 11.05
C GLN A 92 -19.12 27.70 12.08
N LYS A 93 -19.69 27.55 13.28
CA LYS A 93 -19.10 26.71 14.33
C LYS A 93 -19.17 25.23 13.98
N GLN A 94 -20.26 24.79 13.36
CA GLN A 94 -20.38 23.42 12.86
C GLN A 94 -19.29 23.12 11.82
N GLU A 95 -19.02 24.04 10.89
CA GLU A 95 -17.97 23.85 9.90
C GLU A 95 -16.57 23.91 10.48
N GLU A 96 -16.33 24.81 11.43
CA GLU A 96 -15.06 24.87 12.15
C GLU A 96 -14.77 23.53 12.84
N LEU A 97 -15.77 22.94 13.49
CA LEU A 97 -15.66 21.61 14.09
C LEU A 97 -15.40 20.53 13.03
N LYS A 98 -16.17 20.51 11.93
CA LYS A 98 -15.97 19.54 10.84
C LYS A 98 -14.57 19.64 10.25
N LYS A 99 -14.07 20.86 10.06
CA LYS A 99 -12.72 21.12 9.57
C LYS A 99 -11.68 20.56 10.53
N ARG A 100 -11.78 20.85 11.84
CA ARG A 100 -10.86 20.30 12.85
C ARG A 100 -10.89 18.77 12.90
N GLN A 101 -12.07 18.17 12.84
CA GLN A 101 -12.19 16.70 12.77
C GLN A 101 -11.48 16.10 11.55
N ILE A 102 -11.58 16.76 10.40
CA ILE A 102 -10.87 16.33 9.18
C ILE A 102 -9.36 16.56 9.34
N GLU A 103 -8.93 17.67 9.94
CA GLU A 103 -7.53 17.98 10.21
C GLU A 103 -6.89 16.93 11.14
N ASP A 104 -7.55 16.61 12.25
CA ASP A 104 -7.10 15.59 13.20
C ASP A 104 -7.02 14.21 12.53
N ALA A 105 -8.09 13.80 11.82
CA ALA A 105 -8.10 12.52 11.10
C ALA A 105 -7.06 12.45 9.98
N LEU A 106 -6.74 13.57 9.35
CA LEU A 106 -5.69 13.64 8.33
C LEU A 106 -4.31 13.57 8.96
N ALA A 107 -4.08 14.25 10.09
CA ALA A 107 -2.83 14.18 10.83
C ALA A 107 -2.52 12.74 11.26
N ASP A 108 -3.51 12.02 11.79
CA ASP A 108 -3.38 10.61 12.17
C ASP A 108 -3.00 9.71 10.97
N LYS A 109 -3.65 9.93 9.82
CA LYS A 109 -3.37 9.17 8.58
C LYS A 109 -2.00 9.48 7.98
N ILE A 110 -1.54 10.73 8.10
CA ILE A 110 -0.21 11.12 7.65
C ILE A 110 0.87 10.52 8.56
N ALA A 111 0.65 10.50 9.87
CA ALA A 111 1.58 9.90 10.83
C ALA A 111 1.75 8.39 10.61
N HIS A 112 0.69 7.69 10.22
CA HIS A 112 0.69 6.25 9.94
C HIS A 112 0.75 5.92 8.44
N ARG A 113 1.31 6.83 7.62
CA ARG A 113 1.40 6.63 6.18
C ARG A 113 2.39 5.49 5.88
N PRO A 114 1.96 4.40 5.19
CA PRO A 114 2.86 3.32 4.81
C PRO A 114 3.96 3.78 3.86
N GLU A 115 5.13 3.17 3.99
CA GLU A 115 6.27 3.43 3.12
C GLU A 115 6.10 2.77 1.75
N GLU A 116 6.78 3.31 0.73
CA GLU A 116 6.71 2.77 -0.65
C GLU A 116 7.11 1.28 -0.71
N LYS A 117 8.09 0.89 0.11
CA LYS A 117 8.56 -0.50 0.20
C LYS A 117 7.46 -1.44 0.72
N GLU A 118 6.68 -1.01 1.71
CA GLU A 118 5.57 -1.80 2.26
C GLU A 118 4.47 -1.96 1.21
N LEU A 119 4.15 -0.89 0.48
CA LEU A 119 3.17 -0.94 -0.61
C LEU A 119 3.58 -1.89 -1.74
N LYS A 120 4.88 -1.98 -2.05
CA LYS A 120 5.43 -2.96 -3.00
C LYS A 120 5.34 -4.39 -2.46
N ALA A 121 5.69 -4.59 -1.20
CA ALA A 121 5.61 -5.90 -0.55
C ALA A 121 4.17 -6.44 -0.49
N HIS A 122 3.19 -5.56 -0.26
CA HIS A 122 1.76 -5.90 -0.30
C HIS A 122 1.20 -6.02 -1.72
N GLY A 123 2.00 -5.79 -2.77
CA GLY A 123 1.57 -5.89 -4.17
C GLY A 123 0.61 -4.77 -4.63
N ILE A 124 0.45 -3.72 -3.83
CA ILE A 124 -0.38 -2.54 -4.15
C ILE A 124 0.33 -1.69 -5.21
N LEU A 125 1.62 -1.39 -4.97
CA LEU A 125 2.46 -0.70 -5.93
C LEU A 125 3.32 -1.73 -6.70
N LYS A 126 3.47 -1.57 -8.01
CA LYS A 126 4.32 -2.47 -8.81
C LYS A 126 5.80 -2.15 -8.59
N GLU A 127 6.63 -3.16 -8.73
CA GLU A 127 8.08 -3.03 -8.66
C GLU A 127 8.63 -2.41 -9.97
N GLY A 128 9.24 -1.24 -9.88
CA GLY A 128 9.92 -0.57 -10.99
C GLY A 128 9.86 0.96 -10.92
N ASN A 129 10.72 1.60 -11.70
CA ASN A 129 10.76 3.06 -11.84
C ASN A 129 10.18 3.48 -13.20
N VAL A 130 8.94 3.07 -13.48
CA VAL A 130 8.24 3.38 -14.73
C VAL A 130 7.18 4.43 -14.44
N ALA A 131 6.96 5.35 -15.38
CA ALA A 131 5.95 6.39 -15.23
C ALA A 131 4.56 5.79 -14.96
N PRO A 132 3.74 6.38 -14.07
CA PRO A 132 2.42 5.85 -13.71
C PRO A 132 1.49 5.61 -14.92
N SER A 133 1.61 6.43 -15.95
CA SER A 133 0.82 6.30 -17.19
C SER A 133 1.17 5.06 -18.02
N LEU A 134 2.40 4.55 -17.93
CA LEU A 134 2.89 3.42 -18.73
C LEU A 134 2.81 2.08 -17.99
N GLN A 135 2.62 2.10 -16.67
CA GLN A 135 2.61 0.92 -15.82
C GLN A 135 1.58 -0.11 -16.28
N ALA A 136 0.37 0.32 -16.62
CA ALA A 136 -0.69 -0.57 -17.11
C ALA A 136 -0.33 -1.23 -18.46
N ALA A 137 0.27 -0.48 -19.38
CA ALA A 137 0.69 -1.01 -20.67
C ALA A 137 1.86 -2.01 -20.52
N GLN A 138 2.82 -1.69 -19.64
CA GLN A 138 3.93 -2.57 -19.31
C GLN A 138 3.45 -3.89 -18.68
N ASP A 139 2.53 -3.84 -17.72
CA ASP A 139 1.99 -5.03 -17.06
C ASP A 139 1.22 -5.92 -18.04
N LYS A 140 0.45 -5.31 -18.95
CA LYS A 140 -0.22 -6.03 -20.03
C LYS A 140 0.78 -6.75 -20.93
N LEU A 141 1.85 -6.07 -21.33
CA LEU A 141 2.91 -6.66 -22.16
C LEU A 141 3.63 -7.80 -21.42
N LYS A 142 4.03 -7.59 -20.17
CA LYS A 142 4.68 -8.62 -19.34
C LYS A 142 3.80 -9.86 -19.21
N THR A 143 2.51 -9.67 -18.97
CA THR A 143 1.55 -10.78 -18.85
C THR A 143 1.42 -11.55 -20.15
N ALA A 144 1.35 -10.85 -21.31
CA ALA A 144 1.30 -11.51 -22.61
C ALA A 144 2.58 -12.31 -22.90
N GLN A 145 3.76 -11.71 -22.69
CA GLN A 145 5.05 -12.39 -22.86
C GLN A 145 5.19 -13.62 -21.94
N LEU A 146 4.75 -13.49 -20.68
CA LEU A 146 4.77 -14.60 -19.73
C LEU A 146 3.84 -15.73 -20.19
N LYS A 147 2.64 -15.39 -20.65
CA LYS A 147 1.69 -16.36 -21.21
C LYS A 147 2.30 -17.12 -22.38
N ASP A 148 2.84 -16.41 -23.38
CA ASP A 148 3.45 -17.03 -24.57
C ASP A 148 4.62 -17.96 -24.19
N THR A 149 5.44 -17.52 -23.22
CA THR A 149 6.57 -18.32 -22.71
C THR A 149 6.09 -19.57 -21.98
N LEU A 150 5.04 -19.47 -21.17
CA LEU A 150 4.47 -20.61 -20.44
C LEU A 150 3.80 -21.58 -21.41
N ASP A 151 3.05 -21.08 -22.39
CA ASP A 151 2.38 -21.89 -23.40
C ASP A 151 3.40 -22.73 -24.20
N SER A 152 4.54 -22.14 -24.58
CA SER A 152 5.64 -22.88 -25.23
C SER A 152 6.25 -23.96 -24.33
N LYS A 153 6.46 -23.67 -23.03
CA LYS A 153 7.01 -24.65 -22.07
C LYS A 153 6.04 -25.80 -21.78
N ILE A 154 4.75 -25.50 -21.72
CA ILE A 154 3.70 -26.50 -21.49
C ILE A 154 3.51 -27.37 -22.73
N ALA A 155 3.64 -26.82 -23.94
CA ALA A 155 3.57 -27.58 -25.18
C ALA A 155 4.65 -28.67 -25.27
N HIS A 156 5.84 -28.42 -24.73
CA HIS A 156 6.96 -29.38 -24.68
C HIS A 156 7.06 -30.11 -23.33
N ARG A 157 5.93 -30.27 -22.64
CA ARG A 157 5.90 -30.97 -21.35
C ARG A 157 6.30 -32.44 -21.55
N PRO A 158 7.36 -32.92 -20.88
CA PRO A 158 7.81 -34.31 -21.02
C PRO A 158 6.73 -35.28 -20.53
N SER A 159 6.59 -36.39 -21.24
CA SER A 159 5.66 -37.46 -20.86
C SER A 159 6.11 -38.16 -19.56
N PRO A 160 5.18 -38.80 -18.82
CA PRO A 160 5.54 -39.59 -17.62
C PRO A 160 6.59 -40.69 -17.90
N ASP A 161 6.58 -41.26 -19.10
CA ASP A 161 7.53 -42.29 -19.52
C ASP A 161 8.95 -41.71 -19.71
N GLU A 162 9.06 -40.50 -20.26
CA GLU A 162 10.34 -39.78 -20.33
C GLU A 162 10.90 -39.45 -18.95
N LEU A 163 10.04 -39.11 -17.99
CA LEU A 163 10.45 -38.83 -16.61
C LEU A 163 10.90 -40.11 -15.88
N THR A 164 10.26 -41.24 -16.16
CA THR A 164 10.66 -42.57 -15.67
C THR A 164 12.01 -42.98 -16.23
N SER A 165 12.23 -42.77 -17.53
CA SER A 165 13.50 -43.05 -18.21
C SER A 165 14.65 -42.22 -17.66
N LYS A 166 14.35 -40.99 -17.22
CA LYS A 166 15.28 -40.09 -16.53
C LYS A 166 15.42 -40.39 -15.02
N ASN A 167 14.79 -41.46 -14.51
CA ASN A 167 14.83 -41.87 -13.11
C ASN A 167 14.31 -40.80 -12.12
N ILE A 168 13.43 -39.90 -12.59
CA ILE A 168 12.81 -38.84 -11.78
C ILE A 168 11.50 -39.34 -11.15
N LEU A 169 10.73 -40.13 -11.90
CA LEU A 169 9.54 -40.82 -11.40
C LEU A 169 9.83 -42.31 -11.20
N PRO A 170 9.27 -42.94 -10.16
CA PRO A 170 9.24 -44.40 -10.08
C PRO A 170 8.38 -44.93 -11.22
N GLY A 171 8.89 -45.93 -11.95
CA GLY A 171 8.17 -46.51 -13.09
C GLY A 171 6.81 -47.06 -12.67
N GLN A 172 5.75 -46.66 -13.38
CA GLN A 172 4.36 -46.95 -13.03
C GLN A 172 3.98 -48.45 -13.10
N GLY A 173 4.84 -49.29 -13.67
CA GLY A 173 4.74 -50.74 -13.58
C GLY A 173 5.90 -51.32 -12.79
N GLY A 174 5.73 -51.49 -11.47
CA GLY A 174 6.41 -52.48 -10.60
C GLY A 174 7.95 -52.54 -10.54
N GLY A 175 8.68 -51.99 -11.51
CA GLY A 175 10.03 -52.43 -11.85
C GLY A 175 11.09 -51.96 -10.88
N THR A 176 10.88 -50.84 -10.18
CA THR A 176 11.78 -50.46 -9.08
C THR A 176 11.54 -51.33 -7.85
N HIS A 177 10.31 -51.78 -7.61
CA HIS A 177 10.01 -52.71 -6.52
C HIS A 177 10.59 -54.10 -6.86
N ASP A 178 10.39 -54.57 -8.09
CA ASP A 178 10.87 -55.88 -8.55
C ASP A 178 12.41 -55.95 -8.60
N LEU A 179 13.09 -54.91 -9.10
CA LEU A 179 14.56 -54.90 -9.11
C LEU A 179 15.12 -54.84 -7.68
N HIS A 180 14.56 -54.01 -6.80
CA HIS A 180 14.97 -53.99 -5.39
C HIS A 180 14.68 -55.32 -4.68
N GLN A 181 13.59 -56.00 -5.01
CA GLN A 181 13.19 -57.26 -4.39
C GLN A 181 14.06 -58.44 -4.89
N ASN A 182 14.41 -58.45 -6.17
CA ASN A 182 15.36 -59.39 -6.74
C ASN A 182 16.78 -59.18 -6.20
N VAL A 183 17.22 -57.92 -6.09
CA VAL A 183 18.51 -57.58 -5.47
C VAL A 183 18.51 -57.94 -3.98
N ALA A 184 17.40 -57.70 -3.27
CA ALA A 184 17.25 -58.08 -1.88
C ALA A 184 17.33 -59.60 -1.69
N HIS A 185 16.61 -60.40 -2.50
CA HIS A 185 16.68 -61.85 -2.45
C HIS A 185 18.08 -62.39 -2.78
N ALA A 186 18.77 -61.80 -3.77
CA ALA A 186 20.14 -62.19 -4.11
C ALA A 186 21.16 -61.80 -3.02
N LEU A 187 20.90 -60.74 -2.26
CA LEU A 187 21.70 -60.39 -1.07
C LEU A 187 21.40 -61.33 0.09
N GLU A 188 20.13 -61.67 0.33
CA GLU A 188 19.68 -62.63 1.34
C GLU A 188 20.37 -63.99 1.15
N GLU A 189 20.35 -64.54 -0.06
CA GLU A 189 20.99 -65.84 -0.39
C GLU A 189 22.51 -65.82 -0.12
N LYS A 190 23.18 -64.70 -0.40
CA LYS A 190 24.62 -64.53 -0.14
C LYS A 190 24.92 -64.35 1.35
N LEU A 191 23.97 -63.81 2.12
CA LEU A 191 24.09 -63.70 3.56
C LEU A 191 23.88 -65.05 4.25
N GLU A 192 23.00 -65.91 3.72
CA GLU A 192 22.80 -67.28 4.22
C GLU A 192 24.06 -68.14 4.10
N HIS A 193 24.82 -67.97 3.00
CA HIS A 193 26.06 -68.72 2.75
C HIS A 193 27.31 -68.00 3.25
N ARG A 194 27.16 -67.02 4.14
CA ARG A 194 28.29 -66.25 4.65
C ARG A 194 29.16 -67.14 5.55
N PRO A 195 30.46 -67.27 5.29
CA PRO A 195 31.36 -68.02 6.16
C PRO A 195 31.46 -67.36 7.55
N GLU A 196 31.48 -68.19 8.59
CA GLU A 196 31.61 -67.73 9.97
C GLU A 196 32.92 -66.97 10.18
N PRO A 197 32.96 -65.92 11.00
CA PRO A 197 34.11 -65.02 11.13
C PRO A 197 35.39 -65.76 11.57
N GLU A 198 35.26 -66.82 12.36
CA GLU A 198 36.39 -67.66 12.78
C GLU A 198 37.10 -68.36 11.60
N THR A 199 36.35 -68.76 10.58
CA THR A 199 36.90 -69.39 9.37
C THR A 199 37.70 -68.40 8.54
N LEU A 200 37.24 -67.15 8.47
CA LEU A 200 37.94 -66.06 7.79
C LEU A 200 39.22 -65.66 8.52
N ILE A 201 39.23 -65.71 9.85
CA ILE A 201 40.43 -65.51 10.67
C ILE A 201 41.46 -66.62 10.42
N LYS A 202 40.99 -67.86 10.28
CA LYS A 202 41.86 -69.01 10.03
C LYS A 202 42.50 -68.99 8.63
N GLU A 203 41.76 -68.56 7.62
CA GLU A 203 42.26 -68.38 6.25
C GLU A 203 43.08 -67.08 6.08
N GLY A 204 43.27 -66.29 7.16
CA GLY A 204 44.07 -65.06 7.16
C GLY A 204 43.43 -63.89 6.42
N ILE A 205 42.11 -63.95 6.19
CA ILE A 205 41.33 -62.93 5.46
C ILE A 205 40.78 -61.86 6.41
N LEU A 206 40.51 -62.21 7.67
CA LEU A 206 40.00 -61.30 8.69
C LEU A 206 40.93 -61.32 9.92
N ASP A 207 41.38 -60.16 10.39
CA ASP A 207 42.22 -60.13 11.58
C ASP A 207 41.40 -60.36 12.86
N LYS A 208 41.95 -61.13 13.81
CA LYS A 208 41.28 -61.53 15.07
C LYS A 208 40.78 -60.36 15.95
N ASN A 209 41.28 -59.15 15.72
CA ASN A 209 40.95 -57.95 16.49
C ASN A 209 40.24 -56.87 15.66
N GLU A 210 39.90 -57.15 14.40
CA GLU A 210 39.27 -56.19 13.50
C GLU A 210 37.75 -56.36 13.55
N ASN A 211 37.02 -55.27 13.84
CA ASN A 211 35.56 -55.27 13.78
C ASN A 211 35.12 -54.75 12.40
N PRO A 212 34.60 -55.60 11.49
CA PRO A 212 34.29 -55.22 10.11
C PRO A 212 33.11 -54.24 9.99
N THR A 213 32.41 -53.92 11.08
CA THR A 213 31.34 -52.90 11.11
C THR A 213 31.77 -51.56 11.71
N SER A 214 33.05 -51.38 12.05
CA SER A 214 33.57 -50.18 12.72
C SER A 214 34.06 -49.06 11.77
N ALA A 215 33.70 -49.10 10.48
CA ALA A 215 34.06 -48.06 9.51
C ALA A 215 33.04 -46.91 9.46
#